data_AF-A0A1D1Y536-F1
#
_entry.id   AF-A0A1D1Y536-F1
#
_cell.length_a   1.000
_cell.length_b   1.000
_cell.length_c   1.000
_cell.angle_alpha   90.00
_cell.angle_beta   90.00
_cell.angle_gamma   90.00
#
_symmetry.space_group_name_H-M   'P 1'
#
loop_
_entity.id
_entity.type
_entity.pdbx_description
1 polymer ?
#
loop_
_entity_poly.entity_id
_entity_poly.type
_entity_poly.pdbx_seq_one_letter_code
_entity_poly.pdbx_strand_id
1 'polypeptide(L)'
;MGLSGAGGATLQTLRLSSSAIRHRGSPLPRRLLSTATTLIADPIGHLPRRSLHRGGPPLLCLDTAFPSPALQATTVQAEEHEAAGAATASEKPRWKAAIDFKWIRDNKDVVAANIKNRNSGADLELVLQLYEKYCSLQQVSGSKFCYLKNEAVLLEMALINWALSEVTKKGFTPLITPEIVRSSVVEKCGFQPRGQNTQVYSVEGSDQCLIGTAEIPVGGIHMDSILPDSSLPLKYVAYSHCFRTEAGAAGTATRGLYRVHQFSKLEMFIFCRPEDSDFYHEELIGIEEELFASLGLHFRTLDMASGDLGAPAYRKFDVEAWMPGLGRYGEISSASNCTDYQSRRLGIRYRPSSSEKEAVSSKRGKGNSSVPTQFVHTLNATACAVPRMIVCLLENFQQEDGSVIVPEQLRPFMGGLDIISLKLK
;
A
#
# COMPACT_ATOMS: atom_id res chain seq x y z
N MET A 1 -50.32 -21.10 -5.65
CA MET A 1 -49.27 -21.16 -4.61
C MET A 1 -47.93 -21.31 -5.31
N GLY A 2 -46.99 -20.40 -5.04
CA GLY A 2 -45.68 -20.31 -5.70
C GLY A 2 -45.30 -18.85 -5.87
N LEU A 3 -44.77 -18.22 -4.81
CA LEU A 3 -44.37 -16.82 -4.80
C LEU A 3 -42.94 -16.67 -5.31
N SER A 4 -42.82 -15.87 -6.36
CA SER A 4 -41.63 -15.17 -6.83
C SER A 4 -41.30 -13.97 -5.93
N GLY A 5 -40.04 -13.57 -5.87
CA GLY A 5 -39.60 -12.39 -5.13
C GLY A 5 -38.20 -11.92 -5.55
N ALA A 6 -38.14 -11.22 -6.68
CA ALA A 6 -37.00 -10.40 -7.07
C ALA A 6 -37.00 -9.11 -6.22
N GLY A 7 -35.84 -8.75 -5.66
CA GLY A 7 -35.63 -7.48 -4.94
C GLY A 7 -34.62 -6.61 -5.67
N GLY A 8 -35.07 -5.89 -6.70
CA GLY A 8 -34.35 -4.76 -7.26
C GLY A 8 -34.60 -3.51 -6.41
N ALA A 9 -33.55 -2.78 -6.05
CA ALA A 9 -33.67 -1.52 -5.34
C ALA A 9 -34.02 -0.40 -6.34
N THR A 10 -35.21 0.18 -6.18
CA THR A 10 -35.75 1.28 -6.99
C THR A 10 -35.29 2.65 -6.47
N LEU A 11 -35.29 3.62 -7.39
CA LEU A 11 -34.82 5.00 -7.35
C LEU A 11 -35.53 5.95 -6.33
N GLN A 12 -35.87 5.46 -5.15
CA GLN A 12 -36.65 6.19 -4.12
C GLN A 12 -36.06 6.12 -2.70
N THR A 13 -34.87 5.55 -2.52
CA THR A 13 -34.14 5.50 -1.22
C THR A 13 -33.05 6.59 -1.10
N LEU A 14 -32.98 7.53 -2.05
CA LEU A 14 -32.03 8.66 -2.09
C LEU A 14 -32.75 10.00 -1.90
N ARG A 15 -33.48 10.18 -0.79
CA ARG A 15 -33.89 11.50 -0.28
C ARG A 15 -34.15 11.39 1.21
N LEU A 16 -33.19 11.81 2.04
CA LEU A 16 -33.39 12.32 3.40
C LEU A 16 -32.02 12.71 4.01
N SER A 17 -31.55 13.92 3.72
CA SER A 17 -30.61 14.64 4.58
C SER A 17 -30.66 16.15 4.27
N SER A 18 -31.80 16.76 4.59
CA SER A 18 -31.87 18.21 4.71
C SER A 18 -32.92 18.58 5.75
N SER A 19 -32.48 18.89 6.96
CA SER A 19 -33.26 19.64 7.92
C SER A 19 -32.31 20.57 8.66
N ALA A 20 -32.47 21.86 8.36
CA ALA A 20 -31.68 22.97 8.86
C ALA A 20 -32.14 23.35 10.27
N ILE A 21 -31.18 23.57 11.16
CA ILE A 21 -31.38 24.32 12.41
C ILE A 21 -31.22 25.81 12.08
N ARG A 22 -32.26 26.60 12.42
CA ARG A 22 -32.31 28.05 12.28
C ARG A 22 -31.56 28.73 13.43
N HIS A 23 -30.72 29.72 13.13
CA HIS A 23 -30.49 30.87 14.01
C HIS A 23 -30.55 32.17 13.19
N ARG A 24 -31.17 33.19 13.78
CA ARG A 24 -31.52 34.50 13.21
C ARG A 24 -30.34 35.50 13.27
N GLY A 25 -30.21 36.39 12.27
CA GLY A 25 -29.52 37.70 12.43
C GLY A 25 -28.92 38.41 11.19
N SER A 26 -29.77 38.93 10.29
CA SER A 26 -29.66 40.19 9.47
C SER A 26 -28.44 40.46 8.51
N PRO A 27 -28.46 41.45 7.56
CA PRO A 27 -28.67 41.15 6.12
C PRO A 27 -27.70 41.78 5.06
N LEU A 28 -27.60 41.09 3.89
CA LEU A 28 -27.38 41.54 2.47
C LEU A 28 -25.99 42.05 1.99
N PRO A 29 -25.67 42.04 0.65
CA PRO A 29 -26.37 41.44 -0.50
C PRO A 29 -25.51 40.51 -1.43
N ARG A 30 -26.27 39.83 -2.30
CA ARG A 30 -25.95 38.88 -3.37
C ARG A 30 -24.86 39.29 -4.38
N ARG A 31 -24.10 38.31 -4.85
CA ARG A 31 -23.90 38.06 -6.30
C ARG A 31 -23.75 36.56 -6.59
N LEU A 32 -24.48 36.12 -7.62
CA LEU A 32 -24.51 34.76 -8.17
C LEU A 32 -23.17 34.40 -8.84
N LEU A 33 -22.83 33.12 -8.85
CA LEU A 33 -22.64 32.35 -10.09
C LEU A 33 -22.73 30.85 -9.80
N SER A 34 -23.56 30.18 -10.58
CA SER A 34 -23.87 28.76 -10.52
C SER A 34 -22.94 27.97 -11.43
N THR A 35 -22.45 26.83 -10.98
CA THR A 35 -22.12 25.69 -11.83
C THR A 35 -22.00 24.46 -10.92
N ALA A 36 -23.14 23.78 -10.73
CA ALA A 36 -23.15 22.45 -10.13
C ALA A 36 -22.64 21.47 -11.20
N THR A 37 -21.49 20.87 -10.95
CA THR A 37 -20.99 19.77 -11.79
C THR A 37 -21.49 18.47 -11.20
N THR A 38 -22.34 17.79 -11.97
CA THR A 38 -22.99 16.53 -11.64
C THR A 38 -21.95 15.39 -11.65
N LEU A 39 -21.82 14.67 -10.54
CA LEU A 39 -21.17 13.35 -10.49
C LEU A 39 -22.10 12.32 -11.13
N ILE A 40 -21.79 11.88 -12.35
CA ILE A 40 -22.38 10.71 -12.99
C ILE A 40 -21.22 9.78 -13.38
N ALA A 41 -21.26 8.56 -12.84
CA ALA A 41 -20.48 7.45 -13.36
C ALA A 41 -21.14 6.99 -14.67
N ASP A 42 -20.42 7.10 -15.79
CA ASP A 42 -20.86 6.59 -17.09
C ASP A 42 -20.64 5.07 -17.18
N PRO A 43 -21.68 4.27 -17.49
CA PRO A 43 -21.50 2.89 -17.91
C PRO A 43 -21.21 2.85 -19.42
N ILE A 44 -20.05 2.29 -19.78
CA ILE A 44 -19.60 2.12 -21.16
C ILE A 44 -20.58 1.24 -21.96
N GLY A 45 -20.95 1.75 -23.13
CA GLY A 45 -21.98 1.21 -24.01
C GLY A 45 -21.65 -0.11 -24.71
N HIS A 46 -22.71 -0.88 -24.91
CA HIS A 46 -22.80 -2.07 -25.74
C HIS A 46 -22.68 -1.78 -27.24
N LEU A 47 -21.87 -2.54 -27.97
CA LEU A 47 -22.01 -2.79 -29.41
C LEU A 47 -21.60 -4.25 -29.78
N PRO A 48 -22.04 -4.81 -30.93
CA PRO A 48 -22.64 -6.14 -30.99
C PRO A 48 -21.67 -7.29 -31.38
N ARG A 49 -22.06 -8.50 -30.95
CA ARG A 49 -21.46 -9.79 -31.34
C ARG A 49 -21.59 -10.04 -32.86
N ARG A 50 -20.47 -10.36 -33.51
CA ARG A 50 -20.46 -11.12 -34.76
C ARG A 50 -19.93 -12.53 -34.51
N SER A 51 -20.73 -13.49 -34.95
CA SER A 51 -20.46 -14.93 -35.02
C SER A 51 -19.40 -15.22 -36.07
N LEU A 52 -18.49 -16.16 -35.79
CA LEU A 52 -17.82 -16.95 -36.83
C LEU A 52 -17.66 -18.39 -36.35
N HIS A 53 -18.02 -19.29 -37.26
CA HIS A 53 -18.16 -20.72 -37.07
C HIS A 53 -16.83 -21.49 -37.10
N ARG A 54 -16.94 -22.68 -36.51
CA ARG A 54 -16.08 -23.87 -36.50
C ARG A 54 -15.23 -24.13 -37.76
N GLY A 55 -14.01 -24.58 -37.50
CA GLY A 55 -13.23 -25.45 -38.38
C GLY A 55 -12.06 -26.06 -37.60
N GLY A 56 -12.02 -27.39 -37.49
CA GLY A 56 -10.83 -28.19 -37.19
C GLY A 56 -10.87 -29.45 -38.06
N PRO A 57 -9.98 -30.44 -37.92
CA PRO A 57 -8.60 -30.47 -37.37
C PRO A 57 -7.60 -30.96 -38.47
N PRO A 58 -6.40 -31.53 -38.20
CA PRO A 58 -6.26 -32.84 -37.56
C PRO A 58 -5.12 -32.98 -36.53
N LEU A 59 -5.32 -34.02 -35.72
CA LEU A 59 -4.38 -34.74 -34.88
C LEU A 59 -3.02 -35.01 -35.52
N LEU A 60 -1.96 -34.94 -34.72
CA LEU A 60 -0.87 -35.92 -34.72
C LEU A 60 -0.29 -36.00 -33.30
N CYS A 61 -0.58 -37.13 -32.65
CA CYS A 61 0.08 -37.63 -31.45
C CYS A 61 1.35 -38.37 -31.90
N LEU A 62 2.49 -38.13 -31.25
CA LEU A 62 3.60 -39.08 -31.18
C LEU A 62 4.42 -38.79 -29.93
N ASP A 63 4.41 -39.76 -29.02
CA ASP A 63 5.34 -39.93 -27.91
C ASP A 63 6.80 -39.92 -28.40
N THR A 64 7.73 -39.36 -27.61
CA THR A 64 8.83 -40.11 -26.95
C THR A 64 9.94 -39.20 -26.43
N ALA A 65 10.45 -39.60 -25.25
CA ALA A 65 11.84 -39.52 -24.78
C ALA A 65 12.44 -38.17 -24.32
N PHE A 66 12.61 -38.11 -22.99
CA PHE A 66 13.77 -37.54 -22.26
C PHE A 66 15.11 -37.81 -22.98
N PRO A 67 16.13 -36.92 -22.85
CA PRO A 67 16.95 -36.91 -21.64
C PRO A 67 17.43 -35.53 -21.14
N SER A 68 17.54 -35.41 -19.82
CA SER A 68 18.53 -34.53 -19.18
C SER A 68 19.94 -35.04 -19.48
N PRO A 69 20.95 -34.16 -19.37
CA PRO A 69 21.91 -34.43 -18.30
C PRO A 69 22.22 -33.21 -17.45
N ALA A 70 22.50 -33.55 -16.19
CA ALA A 70 23.03 -32.70 -15.15
C ALA A 70 24.36 -32.05 -15.54
N LEU A 71 24.58 -30.84 -15.05
CA LEU A 71 25.91 -30.28 -14.84
C LEU A 71 26.01 -29.88 -13.36
N GLN A 72 26.77 -30.70 -12.64
CA GLN A 72 27.23 -30.45 -11.28
C GLN A 72 28.08 -29.19 -11.27
N ALA A 73 27.66 -28.17 -10.51
CA ALA A 73 28.57 -27.13 -10.05
C ALA A 73 29.12 -27.57 -8.69
N THR A 74 30.40 -27.90 -8.67
CA THR A 74 31.22 -28.19 -7.50
C THR A 74 31.20 -27.02 -6.51
N THR A 75 30.80 -27.30 -5.28
CA THR A 75 30.99 -26.44 -4.11
C THR A 75 32.48 -26.31 -3.81
N VAL A 76 33.04 -25.11 -4.01
CA VAL A 76 34.32 -24.71 -3.43
C VAL A 76 34.03 -24.20 -2.02
N GLN A 77 34.55 -24.90 -1.01
CA GLN A 77 34.55 -24.43 0.37
C GLN A 77 35.49 -23.24 0.47
N ALA A 78 34.96 -22.08 0.88
CA ALA A 78 35.78 -20.94 1.29
C ALA A 78 36.19 -21.18 2.75
N GLU A 79 37.48 -21.36 2.99
CA GLU A 79 38.07 -21.36 4.33
C GLU A 79 38.03 -19.94 4.89
N GLU A 80 37.36 -19.77 6.03
CA GLU A 80 37.41 -18.53 6.82
C GLU A 80 38.75 -18.45 7.55
N HIS A 81 39.57 -17.48 7.17
CA HIS A 81 40.78 -17.10 7.90
C HIS A 81 40.39 -16.19 9.09
N GLU A 82 40.51 -16.71 10.32
CA GLU A 82 40.42 -15.90 11.54
C GLU A 82 41.59 -14.90 11.60
N ALA A 83 41.27 -13.61 11.50
CA ALA A 83 42.18 -12.53 11.84
C ALA A 83 41.96 -12.11 13.31
N ALA A 84 42.89 -12.47 14.18
CA ALA A 84 42.93 -12.01 15.57
C ALA A 84 43.19 -10.49 15.62
N GLY A 85 42.17 -9.72 15.99
CA GLY A 85 42.22 -8.28 16.21
C GLY A 85 41.91 -7.91 17.67
N ALA A 86 42.70 -6.98 18.21
CA ALA A 86 42.86 -6.65 19.62
C ALA A 86 41.58 -6.35 20.43
N ALA A 87 41.59 -6.81 21.69
CA ALA A 87 40.54 -6.59 22.68
C ALA A 87 40.36 -5.10 23.03
N THR A 88 39.24 -4.52 22.60
CA THR A 88 38.72 -3.24 23.11
C THR A 88 37.74 -3.50 24.26
N ALA A 89 37.75 -2.60 25.25
CA ALA A 89 37.07 -2.69 26.53
C ALA A 89 35.66 -3.32 26.49
N SER A 90 35.42 -4.21 27.44
CA SER A 90 34.13 -4.86 27.71
C SER A 90 33.01 -3.82 27.86
N GLU A 91 32.28 -3.57 26.78
CA GLU A 91 30.93 -3.02 26.88
C GLU A 91 30.10 -4.00 27.72
N LYS A 92 29.43 -3.50 28.75
CA LYS A 92 28.46 -4.31 29.50
C LYS A 92 27.46 -4.88 28.49
N PRO A 93 27.19 -6.20 28.49
CA PRO A 93 26.24 -6.77 27.54
C PRO A 93 24.88 -6.10 27.75
N ARG A 94 24.52 -5.21 26.84
CA ARG A 94 23.20 -4.58 26.83
C ARG A 94 22.25 -5.65 26.36
N TRP A 95 21.46 -6.21 27.27
CA TRP A 95 20.42 -7.19 26.95
C TRP A 95 19.52 -6.63 25.84
N LYS A 96 19.66 -7.16 24.62
CA LYS A 96 18.83 -6.84 23.44
C LYS A 96 17.72 -7.88 23.25
N ALA A 97 17.13 -8.36 24.34
CA ALA A 97 15.96 -9.22 24.23
C ALA A 97 14.73 -8.35 24.05
N ALA A 98 13.95 -8.60 23.00
CA ALA A 98 12.62 -8.03 22.87
C ALA A 98 11.80 -8.39 24.12
N ILE A 99 11.01 -7.45 24.64
CA ILE A 99 10.19 -7.68 25.83
C ILE A 99 9.27 -8.88 25.58
N ASP A 100 9.43 -9.95 26.35
CA ASP A 100 8.58 -11.12 26.27
C ASP A 100 7.43 -11.03 27.27
N PHE A 101 6.32 -10.45 26.82
CA PHE A 101 5.11 -10.30 27.65
C PHE A 101 4.54 -11.64 28.13
N LYS A 102 4.74 -12.72 27.37
CA LYS A 102 4.32 -14.06 27.82
C LYS A 102 5.17 -14.51 29.00
N TRP A 103 6.49 -14.36 28.90
CA TRP A 103 7.39 -14.66 30.00
C TRP A 103 7.09 -13.79 31.23
N ILE A 104 6.82 -12.50 31.04
CA ILE A 104 6.43 -11.58 32.12
C ILE A 104 5.18 -12.07 32.84
N ARG A 105 4.14 -12.45 32.08
CA ARG A 105 2.91 -13.03 32.63
C ARG A 105 3.16 -14.32 33.40
N ASP A 106 3.96 -15.22 32.84
CA ASP A 106 4.24 -16.53 33.42
C ASP A 106 5.19 -16.44 34.64
N ASN A 107 5.90 -15.31 34.82
CA ASN A 107 6.91 -15.09 35.87
C ASN A 107 6.66 -13.80 36.68
N LYS A 108 5.39 -13.45 36.92
CA LYS A 108 4.99 -12.18 37.55
C LYS A 108 5.73 -11.85 38.85
N ASP A 109 5.95 -12.85 39.72
CA ASP A 109 6.58 -12.64 41.03
C ASP A 109 8.06 -12.27 40.89
N VAL A 110 8.76 -12.90 39.94
CA VAL A 110 10.16 -12.60 39.60
C VAL A 110 10.29 -11.19 39.02
N VAL A 111 9.34 -10.78 38.18
CA VAL A 111 9.32 -9.44 37.59
C VAL A 111 9.04 -8.38 38.66
N ALA A 112 8.05 -8.61 39.53
CA ALA A 112 7.72 -7.70 40.63
C ALA A 112 8.91 -7.47 41.58
N ALA A 113 9.61 -8.55 41.96
CA ALA A 113 10.82 -8.46 42.78
C ALA A 113 11.91 -7.65 42.07
N ASN A 114 12.11 -7.86 40.77
CA ASN A 114 13.09 -7.11 39.99
C ASN A 114 12.77 -5.62 39.85
N ILE A 115 11.49 -5.27 39.63
CA ILE A 115 11.04 -3.86 39.57
C ILE A 115 11.38 -3.15 40.88
N LYS A 116 11.08 -3.79 42.02
CA LYS A 116 11.42 -3.28 43.35
C LYS A 116 12.93 -3.14 43.56
N ASN A 117 13.70 -4.18 43.23
CA ASN A 117 15.16 -4.19 43.39
C ASN A 117 15.87 -3.12 42.54
N ARG A 118 15.28 -2.74 41.40
CA ARG A 118 15.82 -1.72 40.49
C ARG A 118 15.23 -0.32 40.73
N ASN A 119 14.33 -0.16 41.70
CA ASN A 119 13.59 1.08 41.92
C ASN A 119 12.94 1.62 40.62
N SER A 120 12.35 0.71 39.83
CA SER A 120 11.76 1.02 38.52
C SER A 120 10.32 1.49 38.68
N GLY A 121 9.92 2.56 37.97
CA GLY A 121 8.53 3.04 37.92
C GLY A 121 7.59 2.23 37.02
N ALA A 122 7.90 0.95 36.76
CA ALA A 122 7.13 0.13 35.84
C ALA A 122 5.87 -0.43 36.52
N ASP A 123 4.71 -0.22 35.92
CA ASP A 123 3.43 -0.76 36.39
C ASP A 123 3.21 -2.17 35.81
N LEU A 124 3.57 -3.20 36.59
CA LEU A 124 3.43 -4.60 36.18
C LEU A 124 1.97 -4.99 35.96
N GLU A 125 1.05 -4.53 36.81
CA GLU A 125 -0.35 -4.92 36.73
C GLU A 125 -0.98 -4.38 35.45
N LEU A 126 -0.72 -3.10 35.14
CA LEU A 126 -1.16 -2.51 33.88
C LEU A 126 -0.59 -3.25 32.66
N VAL A 127 0.68 -3.63 32.68
CA VAL A 127 1.31 -4.41 31.59
C VAL A 127 0.59 -5.75 31.39
N LEU A 128 0.31 -6.47 32.47
CA LEU A 128 -0.40 -7.76 32.41
C LEU A 128 -1.83 -7.58 31.89
N GLN A 129 -2.56 -6.60 32.43
CA GLN A 129 -3.93 -6.29 32.01
C GLN A 129 -3.99 -5.94 30.51
N LEU A 130 -3.08 -5.10 30.02
CA LEU A 130 -3.01 -4.73 28.61
C LEU A 130 -2.65 -5.93 27.73
N TYR A 131 -1.73 -6.78 28.17
CA TYR A 131 -1.33 -7.97 27.43
C TYR A 131 -2.45 -9.01 27.35
N GLU A 132 -3.17 -9.26 28.44
CA GLU A 132 -4.33 -10.17 28.45
C GLU A 132 -5.44 -9.64 27.54
N LYS A 133 -5.71 -8.33 27.60
CA LYS A 133 -6.67 -7.69 26.69
C LYS A 133 -6.24 -7.81 25.23
N TYR A 134 -4.95 -7.66 24.93
CA TYR A 134 -4.43 -7.89 23.58
C TYR A 134 -4.65 -9.34 23.13
N CYS A 135 -4.35 -10.32 23.99
CA CYS A 135 -4.52 -11.74 23.68
C CYS A 135 -5.99 -12.12 23.46
N SER A 136 -6.92 -11.55 24.23
CA SER A 136 -8.35 -11.84 24.06
C SER A 136 -8.90 -11.29 22.75
N LEU A 137 -8.43 -10.11 22.30
CA LEU A 137 -8.80 -9.54 21.01
C LEU A 137 -8.30 -10.37 19.82
N GLN A 138 -7.18 -11.09 19.96
CA GLN A 138 -6.69 -11.99 18.92
C GLN A 138 -7.58 -13.22 18.70
N GLN A 139 -8.52 -13.53 19.62
CA GLN A 139 -9.42 -14.67 19.44
C GLN A 139 -10.38 -14.49 18.26
N VAL A 140 -10.63 -13.25 17.82
CA VAL A 140 -11.58 -12.95 16.74
C VAL A 140 -11.00 -13.27 15.36
N SER A 141 -9.76 -12.85 15.09
CA SER A 141 -9.16 -12.95 13.74
C SER A 141 -7.78 -13.61 13.73
N GLY A 142 -7.24 -13.98 14.90
CA GLY A 142 -5.90 -14.51 15.05
C GLY A 142 -4.83 -13.43 15.28
N SER A 143 -3.57 -13.86 15.23
CA SER A 143 -2.41 -12.96 15.35
C SER A 143 -2.32 -11.96 14.19
N LYS A 144 -1.59 -10.85 14.39
CA LYS A 144 -1.32 -9.83 13.36
C LYS A 144 -2.56 -9.11 12.80
N PHE A 145 -3.69 -9.22 13.49
CA PHE A 145 -4.81 -8.30 13.39
C PHE A 145 -4.84 -7.41 14.64
N CYS A 146 -5.28 -6.16 14.48
CA CYS A 146 -5.29 -5.18 15.56
C CYS A 146 -6.59 -4.38 15.58
N TYR A 147 -7.01 -4.00 16.78
CA TYR A 147 -8.06 -3.00 16.98
C TYR A 147 -7.40 -1.67 17.34
N LEU A 148 -7.69 -0.62 16.56
CA LEU A 148 -7.44 0.75 16.99
C LEU A 148 -8.64 1.25 17.80
N LYS A 149 -8.37 2.12 18.79
CA LYS A 149 -9.41 2.74 19.63
C LYS A 149 -9.07 4.20 19.89
N ASN A 150 -10.11 5.00 20.17
CA ASN A 150 -10.01 6.39 20.59
C ASN A 150 -9.09 7.22 19.67
N GLU A 151 -8.08 7.89 20.23
CA GLU A 151 -7.14 8.76 19.52
C GLU A 151 -6.36 8.03 18.42
N ALA A 152 -6.15 6.71 18.55
CA ALA A 152 -5.51 5.93 17.48
C ALA A 152 -6.40 5.83 16.22
N VAL A 153 -7.73 5.76 16.38
CA VAL A 153 -8.67 5.81 15.26
C VAL A 153 -8.64 7.19 14.62
N LEU A 154 -8.62 8.25 15.44
CA LEU A 154 -8.52 9.63 14.95
C LEU A 154 -7.20 9.85 14.18
N LEU A 155 -6.10 9.27 14.66
CA LEU A 155 -4.78 9.39 14.04
C LEU A 155 -4.73 8.68 12.68
N GLU A 156 -5.29 7.48 12.56
CA GLU A 156 -5.43 6.79 11.28
C GLU A 156 -6.21 7.64 10.27
N MET A 157 -7.40 8.11 10.66
CA MET A 157 -8.23 8.95 9.79
C MET A 157 -7.53 10.28 9.45
N ALA A 158 -6.76 10.84 10.38
CA ALA A 158 -6.01 12.06 10.15
C ALA A 158 -4.89 11.87 9.13
N LEU A 159 -4.10 10.79 9.24
CA LEU A 159 -3.05 10.45 8.29
C LEU A 159 -3.59 10.28 6.87
N ILE A 160 -4.70 9.56 6.72
CA ILE A 160 -5.34 9.34 5.40
C ILE A 160 -5.81 10.68 4.81
N ASN A 161 -6.58 11.46 5.57
CA ASN A 161 -7.16 12.71 5.08
C ASN A 161 -6.09 13.78 4.79
N TRP A 162 -5.06 13.86 5.63
CA TRP A 162 -3.93 14.75 5.43
C TRP A 162 -3.15 14.38 4.17
N ALA A 163 -2.70 13.14 4.04
CA ALA A 163 -1.93 12.69 2.87
C ALA A 163 -2.76 12.84 1.57
N LEU A 164 -4.06 12.51 1.61
CA LEU A 164 -4.96 12.71 0.48
C LEU A 164 -5.07 14.18 0.08
N SER A 165 -5.20 15.08 1.05
CA SER A 165 -5.23 16.53 0.82
C SER A 165 -3.95 17.03 0.16
N GLU A 166 -2.79 16.64 0.69
CA GLU A 166 -1.48 17.05 0.15
C GLU A 166 -1.25 16.52 -1.27
N VAL A 167 -1.54 15.25 -1.53
CA VAL A 167 -1.35 14.64 -2.85
C VAL A 167 -2.34 15.18 -3.88
N THR A 168 -3.59 15.47 -3.48
CA THR A 168 -4.59 16.07 -4.40
C THR A 168 -4.18 17.48 -4.84
N LYS A 169 -3.55 18.28 -3.96
CA LYS A 169 -2.99 19.60 -4.34
C LYS A 169 -1.94 19.52 -5.45
N LYS A 170 -1.31 18.35 -5.61
CA LYS A 170 -0.31 18.07 -6.66
C LYS A 170 -0.92 17.53 -7.96
N GLY A 171 -2.24 17.59 -8.11
CA GLY A 171 -2.94 17.25 -9.36
C GLY A 171 -3.29 15.77 -9.51
N PHE A 172 -3.21 14.99 -8.44
CA PHE A 172 -3.67 13.60 -8.44
C PHE A 172 -5.19 13.53 -8.26
N THR A 173 -5.83 12.67 -9.03
CA THR A 173 -7.27 12.41 -8.92
C THR A 173 -7.54 11.42 -7.77
N PRO A 174 -8.33 11.80 -6.75
CA PRO A 174 -8.61 10.92 -5.62
C PRO A 174 -9.57 9.79 -5.99
N LEU A 175 -9.29 8.58 -5.50
CA LEU A 175 -10.08 7.37 -5.71
C LEU A 175 -10.29 6.59 -4.41
N ILE A 176 -11.41 5.88 -4.34
CA ILE A 176 -11.62 4.73 -3.45
C ILE A 176 -11.79 3.52 -4.35
N THR A 177 -11.05 2.46 -4.11
CA THR A 177 -11.02 1.29 -5.01
C THR A 177 -11.82 0.11 -4.47
N PRO A 178 -12.34 -0.77 -5.34
CA PRO A 178 -12.77 -2.10 -4.91
C PRO A 178 -11.62 -2.87 -4.25
N GLU A 179 -11.88 -3.50 -3.11
CA GLU A 179 -10.87 -4.28 -2.37
C GLU A 179 -10.89 -5.77 -2.72
N ILE A 180 -11.91 -6.21 -3.45
CA ILE A 180 -12.03 -7.55 -4.04
C ILE A 180 -11.93 -7.41 -5.56
N VAL A 181 -10.96 -8.08 -6.16
CA VAL A 181 -10.69 -8.03 -7.59
C VAL A 181 -10.57 -9.43 -8.18
N ARG A 182 -10.66 -9.55 -9.51
CA ARG A 182 -10.38 -10.83 -10.18
C ARG A 182 -8.90 -11.17 -10.05
N SER A 183 -8.60 -12.43 -9.77
CA SER A 183 -7.24 -12.95 -9.61
C SER A 183 -6.37 -12.70 -10.84
N SER A 184 -6.98 -12.72 -12.04
CA SER A 184 -6.28 -12.38 -13.28
C SER A 184 -5.75 -10.95 -13.33
N VAL A 185 -6.36 -9.99 -12.61
CA VAL A 185 -5.85 -8.61 -12.52
C VAL A 185 -4.60 -8.57 -11.65
N VAL A 186 -4.63 -9.27 -10.50
CA VAL A 186 -3.48 -9.41 -9.59
C VAL A 186 -2.28 -10.00 -10.32
N GLU A 187 -2.49 -11.09 -11.06
CA GLU A 187 -1.48 -11.74 -11.89
C GLU A 187 -0.89 -10.78 -12.94
N LYS A 188 -1.76 -10.05 -13.66
CA LYS A 188 -1.33 -9.08 -14.67
C LYS A 188 -0.52 -7.92 -14.08
N CYS A 189 -0.78 -7.52 -12.83
CA CYS A 189 0.02 -6.51 -12.12
C CYS A 189 1.36 -7.05 -11.60
N GLY A 190 1.63 -8.36 -11.70
CA GLY A 190 2.89 -8.98 -11.29
C GLY A 190 2.90 -9.54 -9.86
N PHE A 191 1.75 -9.56 -9.18
CA PHE A 191 1.61 -10.11 -7.83
C PHE A 191 1.39 -11.63 -7.85
N GLN A 192 2.28 -12.35 -8.53
CA GLN A 192 2.23 -13.80 -8.60
C GLN A 192 3.21 -14.41 -7.59
N PRO A 193 2.77 -15.31 -6.70
CA PRO A 193 3.69 -15.92 -5.77
C PRO A 193 4.67 -16.85 -6.47
N ARG A 194 5.97 -16.67 -6.18
CA ARG A 194 6.99 -17.65 -6.51
C ARG A 194 6.90 -18.78 -5.47
N GLY A 195 6.13 -19.82 -5.75
CA GLY A 195 5.97 -21.01 -4.90
C GLY A 195 4.65 -21.06 -4.12
N GLN A 196 4.59 -21.91 -3.09
CA GLN A 196 3.35 -22.19 -2.34
C GLN A 196 2.94 -21.08 -1.35
N ASN A 197 3.84 -20.16 -1.02
CA ASN A 197 3.58 -19.05 -0.10
C ASN A 197 2.99 -17.85 -0.86
N THR A 198 1.66 -17.86 -1.03
CA THR A 198 0.94 -16.71 -1.60
C THR A 198 0.87 -15.56 -0.61
N GLN A 199 1.10 -14.32 -1.07
CA GLN A 199 0.84 -13.09 -0.30
C GLN A 199 -0.62 -12.61 -0.41
N VAL A 200 -1.43 -13.31 -1.22
CA VAL A 200 -2.81 -12.91 -1.58
C VAL A 200 -3.83 -13.81 -0.91
N TYR A 201 -4.87 -13.22 -0.33
CA TYR A 201 -6.04 -13.95 0.17
C TYR A 201 -7.06 -14.19 -0.96
N SER A 202 -7.39 -15.44 -1.25
CA SER A 202 -8.39 -15.82 -2.25
C SER A 202 -9.78 -15.98 -1.65
N VAL A 203 -10.82 -15.62 -2.40
CA VAL A 203 -12.22 -15.85 -2.02
C VAL A 203 -12.66 -17.23 -2.50
N GLU A 204 -13.01 -18.10 -1.54
CA GLU A 204 -13.40 -19.48 -1.82
C GLU A 204 -14.57 -19.57 -2.82
N GLY A 205 -14.46 -20.50 -3.77
CA GLY A 205 -15.51 -20.74 -4.77
C GLY A 205 -15.66 -19.65 -5.84
N SER A 206 -14.67 -18.75 -5.99
CA SER A 206 -14.70 -17.66 -6.97
C SER A 206 -13.36 -17.45 -7.69
N ASP A 207 -13.34 -16.63 -8.74
CA ASP A 207 -12.12 -16.15 -9.39
C ASP A 207 -11.56 -14.88 -8.73
N GLN A 208 -12.03 -14.53 -7.53
CA GLN A 208 -11.74 -13.26 -6.86
C GLN A 208 -10.78 -13.42 -5.67
N CYS A 209 -10.12 -12.32 -5.32
CA CYS A 209 -9.18 -12.24 -4.22
C CYS A 209 -9.15 -10.82 -3.62
N LEU A 210 -8.64 -10.72 -2.39
CA LEU A 210 -8.42 -9.44 -1.72
C LEU A 210 -7.13 -8.79 -2.22
N ILE A 211 -7.14 -7.47 -2.38
CA ILE A 211 -5.99 -6.71 -2.87
C ILE A 211 -4.91 -6.54 -1.78
N GLY A 212 -3.64 -6.65 -2.17
CA GLY A 212 -2.49 -6.33 -1.30
C GLY A 212 -2.06 -4.85 -1.32
N THR A 213 -2.65 -4.07 -2.22
CA THR A 213 -2.48 -2.61 -2.42
C THR A 213 -3.52 -2.09 -3.43
N ALA A 214 -3.93 -0.82 -3.31
CA ALA A 214 -4.72 -0.11 -4.30
C ALA A 214 -4.04 0.02 -5.68
N GLU A 215 -2.73 -0.21 -5.78
CA GLU A 215 -1.99 -0.31 -7.05
C GLU A 215 -2.67 -1.29 -8.02
N ILE A 216 -3.19 -2.41 -7.52
CA ILE A 216 -3.80 -3.46 -8.34
C ILE A 216 -5.08 -2.96 -9.04
N PRO A 217 -6.13 -2.51 -8.31
CA PRO A 217 -7.35 -2.02 -8.94
C PRO A 217 -7.13 -0.73 -9.74
N VAL A 218 -6.22 0.15 -9.33
CA VAL A 218 -5.89 1.36 -10.11
C VAL A 218 -5.18 0.98 -11.41
N GLY A 219 -4.20 0.08 -11.37
CA GLY A 219 -3.54 -0.44 -12.57
C GLY A 219 -4.54 -1.03 -13.57
N GLY A 220 -5.56 -1.73 -13.06
CA GLY A 220 -6.62 -2.33 -13.88
C GLY A 220 -7.71 -1.37 -14.39
N ILE A 221 -7.75 -0.11 -13.97
CA ILE A 221 -8.88 0.80 -14.27
C ILE A 221 -9.02 1.09 -15.78
N HIS A 222 -7.91 1.02 -16.52
CA HIS A 222 -7.83 1.25 -17.97
C HIS A 222 -7.55 -0.03 -18.76
N MET A 223 -7.83 -1.21 -18.19
CA MET A 223 -7.54 -2.51 -18.82
C MET A 223 -8.13 -2.60 -20.24
N ASP A 224 -7.35 -3.17 -21.15
CA ASP A 224 -7.71 -3.40 -22.55
C ASP A 224 -8.16 -2.15 -23.33
N SER A 225 -7.65 -0.97 -22.94
CA SER A 225 -7.97 0.32 -23.57
C SER A 225 -6.82 0.94 -24.36
N ILE A 226 -7.17 1.89 -25.24
CA ILE A 226 -6.23 2.79 -25.92
C ILE A 226 -6.53 4.21 -25.46
N LEU A 227 -5.67 4.75 -24.61
CA LEU A 227 -5.76 6.10 -24.07
C LEU A 227 -5.44 7.16 -25.14
N PRO A 228 -6.15 8.30 -25.16
CA PRO A 228 -5.74 9.47 -25.92
C PRO A 228 -4.39 9.99 -25.41
N ASP A 229 -3.49 10.38 -26.31
CA ASP A 229 -2.22 11.00 -25.93
C ASP A 229 -2.42 12.26 -25.08
N SER A 230 -3.42 13.06 -25.42
CA SER A 230 -3.78 14.30 -24.70
C SER A 230 -4.26 14.09 -23.26
N SER A 231 -4.57 12.86 -22.85
CA SER A 231 -4.94 12.56 -21.46
C SER A 231 -3.75 12.16 -20.59
N LEU A 232 -2.55 11.96 -21.16
CA LEU A 232 -1.38 11.56 -20.39
C LEU A 232 -0.57 12.79 -19.90
N PRO A 233 -0.07 12.78 -18.65
CA PRO A 233 -0.18 11.68 -17.68
C PRO A 233 -1.56 11.59 -17.01
N LEU A 234 -1.96 10.38 -16.62
CA LEU A 234 -3.06 10.16 -15.69
C LEU A 234 -2.48 9.90 -14.30
N LYS A 235 -2.79 10.77 -13.33
CA LYS A 235 -2.30 10.71 -11.95
C LYS A 235 -3.46 10.39 -11.00
N TYR A 236 -3.33 9.31 -10.23
CA TYR A 236 -4.36 8.84 -9.28
C TYR A 236 -3.79 8.69 -7.88
N VAL A 237 -4.57 9.06 -6.87
CA VAL A 237 -4.28 8.75 -5.47
C VAL A 237 -5.45 7.96 -4.88
N ALA A 238 -5.18 6.73 -4.45
CA ALA A 238 -6.21 5.78 -4.08
C ALA A 238 -6.10 5.32 -2.64
N TYR A 239 -7.22 5.40 -1.93
CA TYR A 239 -7.37 4.82 -0.59
C TYR A 239 -7.96 3.41 -0.68
N SER A 240 -7.36 2.47 0.05
CA SER A 240 -7.93 1.15 0.31
C SER A 240 -7.38 0.53 1.59
N HIS A 241 -8.07 -0.48 2.11
CA HIS A 241 -7.42 -1.49 2.93
C HIS A 241 -6.58 -2.42 2.04
N CYS A 242 -5.50 -2.94 2.61
CA CYS A 242 -4.56 -3.85 2.00
C CYS A 242 -4.52 -5.14 2.82
N PHE A 243 -4.63 -6.28 2.15
CA PHE A 243 -4.68 -7.60 2.76
C PHE A 243 -3.47 -8.43 2.32
N ARG A 244 -2.65 -8.88 3.26
CA ARG A 244 -1.46 -9.69 3.00
C ARG A 244 -1.40 -10.88 3.94
N THR A 245 -1.19 -12.08 3.40
CA THR A 245 -1.09 -13.30 4.22
C THR A 245 0.16 -13.33 5.08
N GLU A 246 1.16 -12.49 4.78
CA GLU A 246 2.46 -12.45 5.46
C GLU A 246 3.12 -13.83 5.59
N ALA A 247 2.86 -14.72 4.61
CA ALA A 247 3.41 -16.06 4.55
C ALA A 247 4.95 -15.98 4.45
N GLY A 248 5.65 -16.77 5.27
CA GLY A 248 7.12 -16.75 5.37
C GLY A 248 7.71 -15.71 6.33
N ALA A 249 6.91 -14.80 6.90
CA ALA A 249 7.36 -13.80 7.87
C ALA A 249 7.28 -14.31 9.32
N ALA A 250 7.92 -15.43 9.65
CA ALA A 250 8.08 -15.89 11.02
C ALA A 250 9.33 -15.25 11.65
N GLY A 251 9.19 -14.51 12.75
CA GLY A 251 10.33 -13.89 13.43
C GLY A 251 9.97 -12.76 14.41
N THR A 252 10.95 -12.28 15.19
CA THR A 252 10.80 -11.27 16.25
C THR A 252 10.41 -9.87 15.74
N ALA A 253 10.67 -9.55 14.47
CA ALA A 253 10.30 -8.27 13.83
C ALA A 253 8.79 -8.15 13.47
N THR A 254 7.93 -8.98 14.07
CA THR A 254 6.51 -9.13 13.68
C THR A 254 5.52 -8.70 14.77
N ARG A 255 6.01 -8.19 15.91
CA ARG A 255 5.13 -7.70 16.98
C ARG A 255 4.70 -6.25 16.71
N GLY A 256 3.46 -5.92 17.08
CA GLY A 256 2.89 -4.58 16.91
C GLY A 256 2.27 -4.34 15.53
N LEU A 257 2.25 -3.07 15.12
CA LEU A 257 1.56 -2.60 13.90
C LEU A 257 2.43 -2.66 12.63
N TYR A 258 3.74 -2.91 12.76
CA TYR A 258 4.68 -2.79 11.64
C TYR A 258 4.43 -3.80 10.50
N ARG A 259 3.93 -4.99 10.84
CA ARG A 259 3.62 -6.08 9.90
C ARG A 259 2.33 -6.80 10.31
N VAL A 260 1.23 -6.45 9.66
CA VAL A 260 -0.14 -6.91 9.96
C VAL A 260 -0.82 -7.45 8.71
N HIS A 261 -1.85 -8.28 8.89
CA HIS A 261 -2.57 -8.89 7.76
C HIS A 261 -3.51 -7.93 7.04
N GLN A 262 -3.99 -6.89 7.73
CA GLN A 262 -4.86 -5.87 7.19
C GLN A 262 -4.34 -4.50 7.60
N PHE A 263 -4.24 -3.58 6.65
CA PHE A 263 -3.85 -2.20 6.93
C PHE A 263 -4.38 -1.20 5.91
N SER A 264 -4.60 0.04 6.35
CA SER A 264 -4.97 1.15 5.48
C SER A 264 -3.75 1.73 4.77
N LYS A 265 -3.90 2.01 3.47
CA LYS A 265 -2.85 2.61 2.65
C LYS A 265 -3.43 3.65 1.70
N LEU A 266 -2.66 4.71 1.47
CA LEU A 266 -2.87 5.65 0.38
C LEU A 266 -1.78 5.46 -0.68
N GLU A 267 -2.18 5.09 -1.89
CA GLU A 267 -1.29 4.76 -3.02
C GLU A 267 -1.36 5.86 -4.08
N MET A 268 -0.22 6.32 -4.58
CA MET A 268 -0.10 7.12 -5.79
C MET A 268 0.17 6.20 -6.98
N PHE A 269 -0.47 6.48 -8.12
CA PHE A 269 -0.30 5.72 -9.35
C PHE A 269 -0.30 6.65 -10.56
N ILE A 270 0.62 6.43 -11.49
CA ILE A 270 0.75 7.23 -12.71
C ILE A 270 0.75 6.33 -13.94
N PHE A 271 -0.07 6.68 -14.93
CA PHE A 271 0.09 6.22 -16.31
C PHE A 271 0.70 7.37 -17.12
N CYS A 272 1.82 7.15 -17.78
CA CYS A 272 2.53 8.20 -18.52
C CYS A 272 3.10 7.69 -19.85
N ARG A 273 3.62 8.61 -20.67
CA ARG A 273 4.40 8.25 -21.85
C ARG A 273 5.75 7.65 -21.42
N PRO A 274 6.34 6.73 -22.20
CA PRO A 274 7.63 6.12 -21.86
C PRO A 274 8.74 7.13 -21.54
N GLU A 275 8.84 8.19 -22.34
CA GLU A 275 9.83 9.26 -22.23
C GLU A 275 9.70 10.11 -20.95
N ASP A 276 8.50 10.15 -20.34
CA ASP A 276 8.25 10.93 -19.13
C ASP A 276 8.44 10.11 -17.85
N SER A 277 8.66 8.79 -17.95
CA SER A 277 8.56 7.90 -16.79
C SER A 277 9.62 8.15 -15.71
N ASP A 278 10.87 8.44 -16.08
CA ASP A 278 11.92 8.74 -15.10
C ASP A 278 11.63 10.07 -14.36
N PHE A 279 11.12 11.08 -15.06
CA PHE A 279 10.69 12.34 -14.45
C PHE A 279 9.57 12.11 -13.42
N TYR A 280 8.56 11.32 -13.76
CA TYR A 280 7.48 11.01 -12.82
C TYR A 280 7.95 10.11 -11.67
N HIS A 281 8.98 9.29 -11.85
CA HIS A 281 9.56 8.51 -10.75
C HIS A 281 10.20 9.44 -9.72
N GLU A 282 11.00 10.41 -10.17
CA GLU A 282 11.58 11.45 -9.32
C GLU A 282 10.50 12.32 -8.66
N GLU A 283 9.44 12.68 -9.40
CA GLU A 283 8.30 13.41 -8.84
C GLU A 283 7.65 12.63 -7.69
N LEU A 284 7.38 11.33 -7.87
CA LEU A 284 6.77 10.50 -6.83
C LEU A 284 7.65 10.39 -5.57
N ILE A 285 8.96 10.18 -5.75
CA ILE A 285 9.92 10.14 -4.63
C ILE A 285 9.91 11.49 -3.90
N GLY A 286 9.97 12.61 -4.63
CA GLY A 286 9.91 13.94 -4.02
C GLY A 286 8.63 14.18 -3.22
N ILE A 287 7.49 13.66 -3.67
CA ILE A 287 6.23 13.74 -2.92
C ILE A 287 6.32 12.94 -1.61
N GLU A 288 6.84 11.71 -1.65
CA GLU A 288 7.06 10.90 -0.45
C GLU A 288 7.96 11.64 0.56
N GLU A 289 9.10 12.15 0.11
CA GLU A 289 10.05 12.86 0.95
C GLU A 289 9.45 14.14 1.57
N GLU A 290 8.71 14.93 0.79
CA GLU A 290 8.01 16.12 1.28
C GLU A 290 6.96 15.78 2.35
N LEU A 291 6.16 14.74 2.12
CA LEU A 291 5.15 14.28 3.08
C LEU A 291 5.82 13.91 4.42
N PHE A 292 6.85 13.07 4.39
CA PHE A 292 7.50 12.59 5.62
C PHE A 292 8.32 13.68 6.31
N ALA A 293 8.99 14.56 5.55
CA ALA A 293 9.71 15.70 6.09
C ALA A 293 8.75 16.69 6.78
N SER A 294 7.58 16.94 6.18
CA SER A 294 6.59 17.85 6.77
C SER A 294 6.01 17.34 8.10
N LEU A 295 5.96 16.02 8.31
CA LEU A 295 5.61 15.42 9.59
C LEU A 295 6.76 15.44 10.61
N GLY A 296 7.96 15.89 10.22
CA GLY A 296 9.15 15.92 11.07
C GLY A 296 9.83 14.57 11.24
N LEU A 297 9.64 13.63 10.31
CA LEU A 297 10.29 12.31 10.38
C LEU A 297 11.75 12.39 9.97
N HIS A 298 12.61 11.63 10.67
CA HIS A 298 13.98 11.38 10.25
C HIS A 298 14.02 10.12 9.37
N PHE A 299 14.30 10.28 8.09
CA PHE A 299 14.26 9.18 7.11
C PHE A 299 15.46 9.21 6.15
N ARG A 300 15.60 8.12 5.40
CA ARG A 300 16.54 7.98 4.29
C ARG A 300 15.85 7.34 3.10
N THR A 301 16.27 7.70 1.90
CA THR A 301 15.80 7.14 0.64
C THR A 301 16.88 6.21 0.07
N LEU A 302 16.50 4.98 -0.26
CA LEU A 302 17.42 3.93 -0.73
C LEU A 302 17.07 3.52 -2.16
N ASP A 303 18.05 3.55 -3.06
CA ASP A 303 17.93 2.92 -4.39
C ASP A 303 18.14 1.40 -4.24
N MET A 304 17.13 0.62 -4.58
CA MET A 304 17.07 -0.79 -4.21
C MET A 304 17.87 -1.67 -5.18
N ALA A 305 18.62 -2.62 -4.63
CA ALA A 305 19.38 -3.57 -5.44
C ALA A 305 18.45 -4.48 -6.27
N SER A 306 18.94 -4.97 -7.42
CA SER A 306 18.15 -5.77 -8.36
C SER A 306 17.51 -7.04 -7.75
N GLY A 307 18.11 -7.58 -6.69
CA GLY A 307 17.56 -8.73 -5.95
C GLY A 307 16.30 -8.43 -5.14
N ASP A 308 15.97 -7.16 -4.89
CA ASP A 308 14.93 -6.71 -3.97
C ASP A 308 13.84 -5.83 -4.63
N LEU A 309 13.84 -5.73 -5.97
CA LEU A 309 12.90 -4.88 -6.72
C LEU A 309 11.47 -5.45 -6.76
N GLY A 310 11.30 -6.76 -6.60
CA GLY A 310 10.06 -7.44 -6.97
C GLY A 310 9.91 -7.61 -8.48
N ALA A 311 8.93 -8.40 -8.91
CA ALA A 311 8.77 -8.76 -10.32
C ALA A 311 8.42 -7.60 -11.29
N PRO A 312 7.54 -6.65 -10.92
CA PRO A 312 7.11 -5.61 -11.87
C PRO A 312 8.05 -4.41 -11.97
N ALA A 313 8.91 -4.17 -10.98
CA ALA A 313 9.70 -2.94 -10.91
C ALA A 313 10.97 -3.03 -11.77
N TYR A 314 11.17 -2.03 -12.63
CA TYR A 314 12.42 -1.76 -13.33
C TYR A 314 13.42 -1.04 -12.42
N ARG A 315 12.94 -0.10 -11.61
CA ARG A 315 13.70 0.61 -10.57
C ARG A 315 12.78 0.91 -9.40
N LYS A 316 13.29 0.81 -8.17
CA LYS A 316 12.53 1.02 -6.94
C LYS A 316 13.37 1.81 -5.94
N PHE A 317 12.72 2.75 -5.27
CA PHE A 317 13.27 3.43 -4.11
C PHE A 317 12.41 3.13 -2.89
N ASP A 318 13.05 2.82 -1.77
CA ASP A 318 12.37 2.67 -0.49
C ASP A 318 12.72 3.85 0.42
N VAL A 319 11.70 4.40 1.08
CA VAL A 319 11.91 5.39 2.14
C VAL A 319 11.81 4.67 3.47
N GLU A 320 12.88 4.75 4.26
CA GLU A 320 12.93 4.19 5.61
C GLU A 320 13.02 5.28 6.66
N ALA A 321 12.16 5.21 7.68
CA ALA A 321 12.19 6.12 8.82
C ALA A 321 12.87 5.48 10.03
N TRP A 322 13.50 6.31 10.86
CA TRP A 322 14.06 5.89 12.14
C TRP A 322 12.95 5.42 13.09
N MET A 323 13.10 4.21 13.63
CA MET A 323 12.15 3.62 14.59
C MET A 323 12.89 3.34 15.92
N PRO A 324 12.81 4.25 16.90
CA PRO A 324 13.45 4.11 18.21
C PRO A 324 13.21 2.75 18.88
N GLY A 325 12.00 2.20 18.77
CA GLY A 325 11.62 0.90 19.35
C GLY A 325 12.32 -0.29 18.69
N LEU A 326 12.64 -0.18 17.39
CA LEU A 326 13.43 -1.18 16.67
C LEU A 326 14.95 -0.92 16.73
N GLY A 327 15.36 0.30 17.10
CA GLY A 327 16.76 0.74 17.11
C GLY A 327 17.41 0.72 15.72
N ARG A 328 16.61 0.87 14.66
CA ARG A 328 17.05 0.89 13.26
C ARG A 328 16.06 1.63 12.38
N TYR A 329 16.44 1.86 11.12
CA TYR A 329 15.53 2.29 10.08
C TYR A 329 14.58 1.15 9.66
N GLY A 330 13.34 1.51 9.38
CA GLY A 330 12.33 0.61 8.82
C GLY A 330 11.59 1.28 7.67
N GLU A 331 11.36 0.54 6.59
CA GLU A 331 10.57 0.95 5.43
C GLU A 331 9.21 1.51 5.84
N ILE A 332 8.87 2.70 5.37
CA ILE A 332 7.55 3.33 5.49
C ILE A 332 6.90 3.58 4.13
N SER A 333 7.69 3.57 3.06
CA SER A 333 7.27 3.89 1.70
C SER A 333 8.08 3.14 0.66
N SER A 334 7.52 3.04 -0.54
CA SER A 334 8.20 2.51 -1.72
C SER A 334 7.65 3.17 -2.98
N ALA A 335 8.52 3.60 -3.89
CA ALA A 335 8.20 4.15 -5.20
C ALA A 335 8.87 3.34 -6.33
N SER A 336 8.10 2.86 -7.29
CA SER A 336 8.59 2.03 -8.39
C SER A 336 8.21 2.58 -9.77
N ASN A 337 9.17 2.54 -10.69
CA ASN A 337 8.91 2.62 -12.13
C ASN A 337 8.80 1.19 -12.67
N CYS A 338 7.64 0.83 -13.21
CA CYS A 338 7.37 -0.50 -13.77
C CYS A 338 7.57 -0.55 -15.28
N THR A 339 7.93 0.57 -15.92
CA THR A 339 7.98 0.72 -17.38
C THR A 339 6.69 0.17 -18.01
N ASP A 340 6.79 -0.65 -19.05
CA ASP A 340 5.64 -1.26 -19.71
C ASP A 340 5.25 -2.66 -19.17
N TYR A 341 5.84 -3.10 -18.06
CA TYR A 341 5.61 -4.45 -17.51
C TYR A 341 4.12 -4.72 -17.26
N GLN A 342 3.48 -3.81 -16.52
CA GLN A 342 2.07 -3.96 -16.14
C GLN A 342 1.15 -3.65 -17.31
N SER A 343 1.42 -2.57 -18.05
CA SER A 343 0.59 -2.15 -19.19
C SER A 343 0.54 -3.19 -20.31
N ARG A 344 1.65 -3.92 -20.59
CA ARG A 344 1.66 -5.06 -21.53
C ARG A 344 0.71 -6.17 -21.11
N ARG A 345 0.68 -6.51 -19.82
CA ARG A 345 -0.17 -7.58 -19.26
C ARG A 345 -1.63 -7.16 -19.16
N LEU A 346 -1.87 -5.89 -18.90
CA LEU A 346 -3.19 -5.27 -18.76
C LEU A 346 -3.75 -4.77 -20.11
N GLY A 347 -2.99 -4.84 -21.20
CA GLY A 347 -3.43 -4.42 -22.54
C GLY A 347 -3.56 -2.91 -22.72
N ILE A 348 -2.92 -2.10 -21.87
CA ILE A 348 -3.11 -0.63 -21.80
C ILE A 348 -2.13 0.06 -22.73
N ARG A 349 -2.66 0.75 -23.74
CA ARG A 349 -1.87 1.46 -24.74
C ARG A 349 -2.29 2.91 -24.86
N TYR A 350 -1.50 3.72 -25.53
CA TYR A 350 -1.90 5.05 -26.00
C TYR A 350 -1.60 5.19 -27.49
N ARG A 351 -2.24 6.17 -28.14
CA ARG A 351 -1.95 6.51 -29.54
C ARG A 351 -1.15 7.82 -29.58
N PRO A 352 0.16 7.76 -29.87
CA PRO A 352 1.00 8.96 -29.92
C PRO A 352 0.51 10.00 -30.93
N SER A 353 0.81 11.26 -30.65
CA SER A 353 0.46 12.38 -31.53
C SER A 353 1.28 12.34 -32.84
N SER A 354 0.73 12.90 -33.92
CA SER A 354 1.38 12.84 -35.24
C SER A 354 2.69 13.63 -35.37
N SER A 355 3.03 14.47 -34.38
CA SER A 355 4.28 15.23 -34.30
C SER A 355 5.48 14.40 -33.87
N GLU A 356 5.28 13.23 -33.25
CA GLU A 356 6.35 12.32 -32.82
C GLU A 356 6.83 11.38 -33.95
N LYS A 357 6.36 11.58 -35.19
CA LYS A 357 6.70 10.79 -36.38
C LYS A 357 8.20 10.79 -36.72
N GLU A 358 8.94 11.83 -36.35
CA GLU A 358 10.30 12.05 -36.85
C GLU A 358 11.38 11.24 -36.12
N ALA A 359 11.12 10.77 -34.89
CA ALA A 359 12.12 10.00 -34.13
C ALA A 359 12.17 8.50 -34.49
N VAL A 360 11.07 7.91 -34.98
CA VAL A 360 10.94 6.44 -35.12
C VAL A 360 10.75 5.97 -36.58
N SER A 361 10.52 6.88 -37.53
CA SER A 361 10.14 6.52 -38.91
C SER A 361 11.21 6.81 -39.97
N SER A 362 12.35 6.12 -39.91
CA SER A 362 13.27 6.00 -41.06
C SER A 362 13.16 4.67 -41.81
N LYS A 363 12.27 3.75 -41.43
CA LYS A 363 12.03 2.49 -42.18
C LYS A 363 10.61 1.95 -42.03
N ARG A 364 9.65 2.37 -42.89
CA ARG A 364 8.74 1.48 -43.66
C ARG A 364 7.55 2.20 -44.31
N GLY A 365 7.44 2.02 -45.62
CA GLY A 365 6.29 1.35 -46.24
C GLY A 365 4.92 2.01 -46.18
N LYS A 366 4.54 2.62 -47.31
CA LYS A 366 3.23 3.19 -47.66
C LYS A 366 2.08 2.17 -47.47
N GLY A 367 1.22 2.37 -46.46
CA GLY A 367 -0.05 1.65 -46.27
C GLY A 367 -0.75 1.99 -44.95
N ASN A 368 -1.91 2.66 -45.02
CA ASN A 368 -2.79 3.10 -43.92
C ASN A 368 -2.14 3.87 -42.75
N SER A 369 -2.21 5.20 -42.85
CA SER A 369 -1.59 6.23 -42.02
C SER A 369 -2.15 6.38 -40.58
N SER A 370 -2.15 5.34 -39.75
CA SER A 370 -2.31 5.48 -38.29
C SER A 370 -1.00 5.20 -37.57
N VAL A 371 -0.59 6.11 -36.68
CA VAL A 371 0.58 5.92 -35.80
C VAL A 371 0.34 4.65 -34.96
N PRO A 372 1.29 3.71 -34.89
CA PRO A 372 1.11 2.50 -34.09
C PRO A 372 0.91 2.89 -32.62
N THR A 373 -0.02 2.20 -31.95
CA THR A 373 -0.20 2.41 -30.51
C THR A 373 1.01 1.89 -29.74
N GLN A 374 1.36 2.58 -28.67
CA GLN A 374 2.46 2.22 -27.78
C GLN A 374 1.91 1.85 -26.39
N PHE A 375 2.64 1.05 -25.63
CA PHE A 375 2.28 0.78 -24.24
C PHE A 375 2.65 1.99 -23.39
N VAL A 376 1.78 2.35 -22.44
CA VAL A 376 2.11 3.37 -21.43
C VAL A 376 3.11 2.82 -20.43
N HIS A 377 3.86 3.70 -19.78
CA HIS A 377 4.59 3.34 -18.57
C HIS A 377 3.69 3.49 -17.34
N THR A 378 3.86 2.60 -16.37
CA THR A 378 3.16 2.67 -15.08
C THR A 378 4.15 2.88 -13.94
N LEU A 379 3.75 3.73 -13.00
CA LEU A 379 4.50 4.00 -11.77
C LEU A 379 3.56 3.95 -10.58
N ASN A 380 4.10 3.56 -9.43
CA ASN A 380 3.39 3.55 -8.16
C ASN A 380 4.29 4.08 -7.04
N ALA A 381 3.68 4.67 -6.02
CA ALA A 381 4.38 5.12 -4.82
C ALA A 381 3.44 5.16 -3.62
N THR A 382 3.99 5.07 -2.42
CA THR A 382 3.20 5.00 -1.19
C THR A 382 3.08 6.40 -0.58
N ALA A 383 1.92 7.04 -0.64
CA ALA A 383 1.75 8.32 0.05
C ALA A 383 1.66 8.13 1.57
N CYS A 384 1.01 7.06 2.04
CA CYS A 384 0.88 6.77 3.47
C CYS A 384 0.55 5.30 3.73
N ALA A 385 1.50 4.54 4.31
CA ALA A 385 1.23 3.23 4.90
C ALA A 385 0.88 3.39 6.40
N VAL A 386 -0.42 3.49 6.71
CA VAL A 386 -0.92 4.01 7.99
C VAL A 386 -0.31 3.33 9.22
N PRO A 387 -0.24 1.99 9.35
CA PRO A 387 0.26 1.37 10.57
C PRO A 387 1.72 1.74 10.86
N ARG A 388 2.55 1.82 9.80
CA ARG A 388 3.97 2.17 9.93
C ARG A 388 4.15 3.65 10.25
N MET A 389 3.30 4.49 9.69
CA MET A 389 3.25 5.92 10.05
C MET A 389 2.84 6.11 11.51
N ILE A 390 1.83 5.37 12.00
CA ILE A 390 1.45 5.39 13.42
C ILE A 390 2.63 4.97 14.30
N VAL A 391 3.34 3.88 13.97
CA VAL A 391 4.54 3.46 14.72
C VAL A 391 5.59 4.57 14.75
N CYS A 392 5.91 5.16 13.60
CA CYS A 392 6.90 6.22 13.52
C CYS A 392 6.52 7.44 14.37
N LEU A 393 5.26 7.87 14.31
CA LEU A 393 4.78 9.01 15.08
C LEU A 393 4.78 8.73 16.59
N LEU A 394 4.26 7.57 17.01
CA LEU A 394 4.23 7.21 18.42
C LEU A 394 5.64 7.11 19.00
N GLU A 395 6.60 6.53 18.26
CA GLU A 395 7.95 6.32 18.78
C GLU A 395 8.81 7.60 18.75
N ASN A 396 8.69 8.44 17.72
CA ASN A 396 9.55 9.63 17.57
C ASN A 396 9.01 10.86 18.31
N PHE A 397 7.70 10.92 18.61
CA PHE A 397 7.08 12.07 19.27
C PHE A 397 6.67 11.79 20.73
N GLN A 398 7.06 10.64 21.29
CA GLN A 398 6.83 10.32 22.70
C GLN A 398 7.58 11.26 23.64
N GLN A 399 6.98 11.56 24.78
CA GLN A 399 7.53 12.34 25.88
C GLN A 399 7.90 11.41 27.05
N GLU A 400 8.65 11.93 28.02
CA GLU A 400 9.09 11.16 29.19
C GLU A 400 7.92 10.62 30.03
N ASP A 401 6.78 11.33 30.05
CA ASP A 401 5.55 10.92 30.74
C ASP A 401 4.70 9.90 29.94
N GLY A 402 5.16 9.50 28.75
CA GLY A 402 4.46 8.56 27.86
C GLY A 402 3.36 9.20 26.99
N SER A 403 3.15 10.52 27.07
CA SER A 403 2.33 11.24 26.10
C SER A 403 3.03 11.34 24.75
N VAL A 404 2.29 11.58 23.67
CA VAL A 404 2.81 11.73 22.31
C VAL A 404 2.35 13.05 21.72
N ILE A 405 3.28 13.86 21.26
CA ILE A 405 2.96 15.11 20.57
C ILE A 405 2.42 14.80 19.18
N VAL A 406 1.28 15.40 18.82
CA VAL A 406 0.70 15.30 17.48
C VAL A 406 1.37 16.34 16.57
N PRO A 407 1.95 15.94 15.42
CA PRO A 407 2.46 16.88 14.41
C PRO A 407 1.42 17.91 14.00
N GLU A 408 1.84 19.16 13.82
CA GLU A 408 0.93 20.29 13.54
C GLU A 408 0.03 20.05 12.33
N GLN A 409 0.56 19.39 11.31
CA GLN A 409 -0.11 19.05 10.05
C GLN A 409 -1.31 18.13 10.27
N LEU A 410 -1.28 17.28 11.30
CA LEU A 410 -2.34 16.31 11.60
C LEU A 410 -3.41 16.89 12.53
N ARG A 411 -3.11 17.92 13.32
CA ARG A 411 -4.04 18.49 14.31
C ARG A 411 -5.38 18.93 13.71
N PRO A 412 -5.44 19.59 12.52
CA PRO A 412 -6.71 19.94 11.89
C PRO A 412 -7.61 18.74 11.61
N PHE A 413 -7.02 17.57 11.35
CA PHE A 413 -7.73 16.33 11.06
C PHE A 413 -8.01 15.50 12.32
N MET A 414 -7.41 15.85 13.46
CA MET A 414 -7.65 15.24 14.77
C MET A 414 -8.52 16.13 15.68
N GLY A 415 -9.28 17.07 15.11
CA GLY A 415 -10.15 17.96 15.88
C GLY A 415 -9.41 18.98 16.75
N GLY A 416 -8.18 19.33 16.37
CA GLY A 416 -7.31 20.25 17.11
C GLY A 416 -6.49 19.60 18.21
N LEU A 417 -6.57 18.28 18.39
CA LEU A 417 -5.77 17.55 19.38
C LEU A 417 -4.27 17.73 19.10
N ASP A 418 -3.53 18.19 20.11
CA ASP A 418 -2.09 18.44 20.04
C ASP A 418 -1.25 17.39 20.80
N ILE A 419 -1.85 16.68 21.75
CA ILE A 419 -1.20 15.62 22.55
C ILE A 419 -2.13 14.40 22.68
N ILE A 420 -1.56 13.21 22.47
CA ILE A 420 -2.19 11.93 22.81
C ILE A 420 -1.64 11.49 24.16
N SER A 421 -2.50 11.27 25.16
CA SER A 421 -2.09 10.83 26.50
C SER A 421 -2.85 9.59 26.96
N LEU A 422 -2.20 8.80 27.82
CA LEU A 422 -2.82 7.66 28.47
C LEU A 422 -3.93 8.12 29.42
N LYS A 423 -5.18 7.92 28.99
CA LYS A 423 -6.35 8.08 29.86
C LYS A 423 -6.53 6.79 30.67
N LEU A 424 -5.79 6.66 31.77
CA LEU A 424 -6.07 5.63 32.77
C LEU A 424 -7.42 5.95 33.43
N LYS A 425 -8.36 5.01 33.36
CA LYS A 425 -9.66 5.10 34.01
C LYS A 425 -9.66 4.29 35.29
#